data_AF-A0A350XL24-F1
#
_entry.id   AF-A0A350XL24-F1
#
_cell.length_a   1.000
_cell.length_b   1.000
_cell.length_c   1.000
_cell.angle_alpha   90.00
_cell.angle_beta   90.00
_cell.angle_gamma   90.00
#
_symmetry.space_group_name_H-M   'P 1'
#
loop_
_entity.id
_entity.type
_entity.pdbx_description
1 polymer ?
#
loop_
_entity_poly.entity_id
_entity_poly.type
_entity_poly.pdbx_seq_one_letter_code
_entity_poly.pdbx_strand_id
1 'polypeptide(L)'
;MDNFILWSVSLEEEKQMVSFFATNVQAQRINQGTEEMIAEMIDDLGASEVSFEQWSIERFVTDYLVDRPYSDNWRDIWAETCEIKVQLSKPISLNVKDTDLIRTFASDESWNGEPLQLPVKCVVVADFYSPESIAIAKQILTLIEQFGENVSLFDELRAQVPYVSERIVTQFLKEYREQRRLNVKTLCELSIRQRTGLPQQLVISVGVFDEPFYAKQNNLAEWLSDLIHELGGTTTWDEKTDIELENLKSNTPI
;
A
#
# COMPACT_ATOMS: atom_id res chain seq x y z
N MET A 1 16.45 17.26 -3.15
CA MET A 1 14.99 17.27 -3.12
C MET A 1 14.57 15.89 -3.60
N ASP A 2 13.83 15.18 -2.76
CA ASP A 2 13.84 13.71 -2.73
C ASP A 2 12.90 13.16 -3.80
N ASN A 3 13.29 12.06 -4.46
CA ASN A 3 12.49 11.49 -5.55
C ASN A 3 11.42 10.55 -5.00
N PHE A 4 11.79 9.72 -4.01
CA PHE A 4 10.92 8.72 -3.40
C PHE A 4 11.07 8.69 -1.88
N ILE A 5 10.04 8.17 -1.20
CA ILE A 5 10.10 7.70 0.19
C ILE A 5 10.09 6.18 0.17
N LEU A 6 11.06 5.57 0.82
CA LEU A 6 11.19 4.14 1.05
C LEU A 6 10.61 3.78 2.42
N TRP A 7 9.76 2.76 2.47
CA TRP A 7 9.02 2.38 3.69
C TRP A 7 8.58 0.90 3.67
N SER A 8 7.99 0.41 4.77
CA SER A 8 7.59 -1.00 4.94
C SER A 8 8.75 -1.95 4.64
N VAL A 9 9.93 -1.69 5.20
CA VAL A 9 11.14 -2.42 4.85
C VAL A 9 11.11 -3.82 5.47
N SER A 10 11.49 -4.83 4.69
CA SER A 10 11.38 -6.24 5.05
C SER A 10 12.55 -7.06 4.51
N LEU A 11 12.96 -8.08 5.26
CA LEU A 11 14.06 -8.98 4.93
C LEU A 11 13.60 -10.44 5.08
N GLU A 12 13.71 -11.21 4.00
CA GLU A 12 13.49 -12.65 4.00
C GLU A 12 14.86 -13.36 3.99
N GLU A 13 15.47 -13.50 5.17
CA GLU A 13 16.84 -14.03 5.34
C GLU A 13 17.08 -15.37 4.61
N GLU A 14 16.13 -16.30 4.70
CA GLU A 14 16.20 -17.62 4.04
C GLU A 14 16.34 -17.55 2.51
N LYS A 15 15.86 -16.46 1.90
CA LYS A 15 15.89 -16.22 0.44
C LYS A 15 16.89 -15.15 0.04
N GLN A 16 17.54 -14.50 1.01
CA GLN A 16 18.38 -13.30 0.82
C GLN A 16 17.65 -12.20 0.04
N MET A 17 16.33 -12.06 0.26
CA MET A 17 15.49 -11.08 -0.44
C MET A 17 15.13 -9.92 0.48
N VAL A 18 15.47 -8.71 0.06
CA VAL A 18 14.95 -7.46 0.66
C VAL A 18 13.73 -7.02 -0.12
N SER A 19 12.74 -6.46 0.56
CA SER A 19 11.63 -5.76 -0.09
C SER A 19 11.20 -4.53 0.70
N PHE A 20 10.80 -3.50 -0.04
CA PHE A 20 10.32 -2.22 0.47
C PHE A 20 9.28 -1.65 -0.51
N PHE A 21 8.50 -0.68 -0.05
CA PHE A 21 7.69 0.17 -0.91
C PHE A 21 8.46 1.47 -1.21
N ALA A 22 8.42 1.93 -2.45
CA ALA A 22 8.95 3.22 -2.88
C ALA A 22 7.78 4.07 -3.43
N THR A 23 7.39 5.11 -2.69
CA THR A 23 6.31 6.04 -3.05
C THR A 23 6.88 7.31 -3.67
N ASN A 24 6.31 7.80 -4.78
CA ASN A 24 6.80 9.00 -5.47
C ASN A 24 6.51 10.28 -4.67
N VAL A 25 7.53 11.14 -4.52
CA VAL A 25 7.40 12.48 -3.90
C VAL A 25 7.31 13.56 -4.98
N GLN A 26 7.94 13.32 -6.13
CA GLN A 26 8.03 14.26 -7.25
C GLN A 26 7.43 13.65 -8.54
N ALA A 27 7.65 14.32 -9.66
CA ALA A 27 7.25 13.85 -10.98
C ALA A 27 7.94 12.53 -11.39
N GLN A 28 9.14 12.25 -10.86
CA GLN A 28 9.94 11.06 -11.17
C GLN A 28 9.13 9.78 -10.89
N ARG A 29 9.14 8.87 -11.86
CA ARG A 29 8.58 7.52 -11.72
C ARG A 29 9.68 6.48 -11.86
N ILE A 30 9.35 5.28 -11.41
CA ILE A 30 10.09 4.07 -11.70
C ILE A 30 9.38 3.38 -12.88
N ASN A 31 10.10 3.04 -13.93
CA ASN A 31 9.64 2.29 -15.09
C ASN A 31 9.86 0.78 -14.87
N GLN A 32 11.14 0.37 -14.85
CA GLN A 32 11.60 -0.97 -14.50
C GLN A 32 12.70 -0.95 -13.42
N GLY A 33 13.20 0.25 -13.06
CA GLY A 33 14.40 0.44 -12.24
C GLY A 33 15.68 0.18 -13.05
N THR A 34 16.68 1.03 -12.88
CA THR A 34 18.05 0.75 -13.30
C THR A 34 18.83 0.05 -12.17
N GLU A 35 19.96 -0.57 -12.48
CA GLU A 35 20.83 -1.17 -11.46
C GLU A 35 21.34 -0.10 -10.48
N GLU A 36 21.68 1.08 -11.01
CA GLU A 36 22.12 2.25 -10.24
C GLU A 36 21.04 2.73 -9.25
N MET A 37 19.78 2.84 -9.71
CA MET A 37 18.66 3.24 -8.85
C MET A 37 18.41 2.24 -7.71
N ILE A 38 18.45 0.93 -8.02
CA ILE A 38 18.25 -0.11 -7.01
C ILE A 38 19.42 -0.15 -6.02
N ALA A 39 20.65 0.07 -6.49
CA ALA A 39 21.83 0.15 -5.63
C ALA A 39 21.76 1.36 -4.67
N GLU A 40 21.39 2.55 -5.16
CA GLU A 40 21.22 3.74 -4.31
C GLU A 40 20.11 3.54 -3.27
N MET A 41 18.96 2.98 -3.64
CA MET A 41 17.90 2.65 -2.68
C MET A 41 18.33 1.62 -1.63
N ILE A 42 19.17 0.63 -1.98
CA ILE A 42 19.69 -0.36 -1.04
C ILE A 42 20.77 0.26 -0.11
N ASP A 43 21.56 1.22 -0.60
CA ASP A 43 22.53 1.97 0.22
C ASP A 43 21.82 2.91 1.22
N ASP A 44 20.77 3.62 0.80
CA ASP A 44 19.91 4.45 1.66
C ASP A 44 19.20 3.65 2.77
N LEU A 45 18.88 2.37 2.51
CA LEU A 45 18.39 1.43 3.53
C LEU A 45 19.49 0.93 4.49
N GLY A 46 20.72 1.42 4.38
CA GLY A 46 21.86 1.07 5.23
C GLY A 46 22.52 -0.26 4.88
N ALA A 47 22.34 -0.76 3.65
CA ALA A 47 22.88 -2.03 3.17
C ALA A 47 23.98 -1.84 2.10
N SER A 48 24.93 -0.95 2.39
CA SER A 48 26.08 -0.62 1.56
C SER A 48 26.92 -1.84 1.11
N GLU A 49 27.58 -1.70 -0.04
CA GLU A 49 28.48 -2.71 -0.63
C GLU A 49 27.81 -4.06 -0.95
N VAL A 50 26.49 -4.08 -1.18
CA VAL A 50 25.74 -5.30 -1.52
C VAL A 50 25.39 -5.33 -3.00
N SER A 51 25.91 -6.33 -3.73
CA SER A 51 25.41 -6.64 -5.07
C SER A 51 24.15 -7.50 -5.00
N PHE A 52 23.32 -7.40 -6.03
CA PHE A 52 22.09 -8.17 -6.22
C PHE A 52 22.07 -8.76 -7.63
N GLU A 53 21.42 -9.90 -7.80
CA GLU A 53 21.37 -10.60 -9.09
C GLU A 53 20.08 -10.33 -9.86
N GLN A 54 18.99 -10.06 -9.13
CA GLN A 54 17.66 -9.87 -9.68
C GLN A 54 16.87 -8.87 -8.83
N TRP A 55 16.03 -8.07 -9.47
CA TRP A 55 14.98 -7.31 -8.80
C TRP A 55 13.65 -7.45 -9.55
N SER A 56 12.56 -7.09 -8.88
CA SER A 56 11.24 -6.97 -9.49
C SER A 56 10.50 -5.78 -8.88
N ILE A 57 9.67 -5.12 -9.70
CA ILE A 57 8.96 -3.89 -9.35
C ILE A 57 7.49 -4.04 -9.69
N GLU A 58 6.62 -3.90 -8.68
CA GLU A 58 5.17 -4.05 -8.81
C GLU A 58 4.47 -2.73 -8.45
N ARG A 59 3.95 -2.03 -9.47
CA ARG A 59 3.30 -0.71 -9.31
C ARG A 59 1.86 -0.83 -8.82
N PHE A 60 1.50 0.01 -7.85
CA PHE A 60 0.16 0.25 -7.35
C PHE A 60 -0.04 1.73 -7.00
N VAL A 61 -1.24 2.10 -6.56
CA VAL A 61 -1.52 3.38 -5.89
C VAL A 61 -2.16 3.14 -4.52
N THR A 62 -1.86 4.00 -3.56
CA THR A 62 -2.36 3.93 -2.17
C THR A 62 -2.49 5.32 -1.56
N ASP A 63 -3.36 5.46 -0.57
CA ASP A 63 -3.56 6.65 0.25
C ASP A 63 -2.76 6.62 1.58
N TYR A 64 -2.00 5.54 1.83
CA TYR A 64 -1.39 5.23 3.13
C TYR A 64 -0.46 6.32 3.73
N LEU A 65 0.27 7.03 2.88
CA LEU A 65 1.20 8.11 3.28
C LEU A 65 0.62 9.52 3.04
N VAL A 66 -0.69 9.66 2.81
CA VAL A 66 -1.31 10.95 2.50
C VAL A 66 -2.07 11.51 3.70
N ASP A 67 -1.57 12.63 4.22
CA ASP A 67 -2.21 13.38 5.29
C ASP A 67 -3.52 14.04 4.85
N ARG A 68 -4.48 14.14 5.79
CA ARG A 68 -5.69 14.96 5.60
C ARG A 68 -5.34 16.46 5.78
N PRO A 69 -6.01 17.38 5.07
CA PRO A 69 -7.26 17.21 4.32
C PRO A 69 -7.08 16.67 2.90
N TYR A 70 -8.09 15.92 2.43
CA TYR A 70 -8.17 15.46 1.05
C TYR A 70 -8.20 16.62 0.05
N SER A 71 -7.38 16.53 -1.01
CA SER A 71 -7.45 17.39 -2.19
C SER A 71 -8.70 17.08 -3.03
N ASP A 72 -9.23 18.08 -3.76
CA ASP A 72 -10.24 17.84 -4.80
C ASP A 72 -9.66 17.06 -6.01
N ASN A 73 -8.34 17.00 -6.16
CA ASN A 73 -7.65 16.23 -7.19
C ASN A 73 -7.19 14.88 -6.65
N TRP A 74 -7.76 13.80 -7.21
CA TRP A 74 -7.49 12.42 -6.81
C TRP A 74 -6.01 12.02 -6.87
N ARG A 75 -5.21 12.66 -7.73
CA ARG A 75 -3.77 12.38 -7.87
C ARG A 75 -2.94 12.82 -6.66
N ASP A 76 -3.50 13.69 -5.81
CA ASP A 76 -2.87 14.09 -4.55
C ASP A 76 -3.34 13.22 -3.38
N ILE A 77 -4.35 12.34 -3.59
CA ILE A 77 -4.84 11.34 -2.62
C ILE A 77 -4.19 9.98 -2.87
N TRP A 78 -4.05 9.59 -4.13
CA TRP A 78 -3.58 8.26 -4.54
C TRP A 78 -2.13 8.32 -5.03
N ALA A 79 -1.19 8.18 -4.09
CA ALA A 79 0.25 8.24 -4.38
C ALA A 79 0.73 7.01 -5.17
N GLU A 80 1.54 7.21 -6.20
CA GLU A 80 2.09 6.13 -7.02
C GLU A 80 3.21 5.44 -6.24
N THR A 81 3.04 4.13 -6.02
CA THR A 81 3.94 3.35 -5.16
C THR A 81 4.34 2.06 -5.85
N CYS A 82 5.62 1.71 -5.75
CA CYS A 82 6.17 0.47 -6.25
C CYS A 82 6.58 -0.45 -5.09
N GLU A 83 6.10 -1.69 -5.06
CA GLU A 83 6.79 -2.72 -4.26
C GLU A 83 8.01 -3.19 -5.02
N ILE A 84 9.18 -2.93 -4.43
CA ILE A 84 10.46 -3.41 -4.94
C ILE A 84 10.85 -4.64 -4.13
N LYS A 85 11.32 -5.67 -4.82
CA LYS A 85 11.87 -6.90 -4.24
C LYS A 85 13.23 -7.15 -4.89
N VAL A 86 14.29 -7.25 -4.09
CA VAL A 86 15.69 -7.36 -4.54
C VAL A 86 16.31 -8.62 -3.96
N GLN A 87 16.85 -9.49 -4.81
CA GLN A 87 17.57 -10.69 -4.38
C GLN A 87 19.08 -10.40 -4.29
N LEU A 88 19.59 -10.39 -3.07
CA LEU A 88 20.97 -10.05 -2.73
C LEU A 88 21.92 -11.24 -2.96
N SER A 89 23.18 -10.96 -3.25
CA SER A 89 24.24 -11.97 -3.42
C SER A 89 24.81 -12.52 -2.10
N LYS A 90 24.48 -11.86 -0.97
CA LYS A 90 24.93 -12.21 0.38
C LYS A 90 23.85 -11.84 1.41
N PRO A 91 23.79 -12.54 2.57
CA PRO A 91 23.00 -12.09 3.71
C PRO A 91 23.45 -10.70 4.19
N ILE A 92 22.50 -9.94 4.73
CA ILE A 92 22.73 -8.61 5.34
C ILE A 92 22.03 -8.54 6.69
N SER A 93 22.22 -7.42 7.40
CA SER A 93 21.39 -7.05 8.54
C SER A 93 20.96 -5.60 8.39
N LEU A 94 19.66 -5.36 8.30
CA LEU A 94 19.08 -4.02 8.24
C LEU A 94 18.86 -3.50 9.66
N ASN A 95 19.25 -2.25 9.93
CA ASN A 95 18.93 -1.53 11.18
C ASN A 95 17.75 -0.55 11.00
N VAL A 96 16.88 -0.83 10.02
CA VAL A 96 15.70 -0.05 9.67
C VAL A 96 14.49 -0.62 10.39
N LYS A 97 13.64 0.24 10.98
CA LYS A 97 12.36 -0.17 11.56
C LYS A 97 11.27 -0.29 10.51
N ASP A 98 10.25 -1.08 10.84
CA ASP A 98 8.97 -1.17 10.14
C ASP A 98 8.32 0.20 9.86
N THR A 99 8.52 1.14 10.78
CA THR A 99 7.94 2.46 10.88
C THR A 99 8.80 3.58 10.29
N ASP A 100 10.06 3.32 9.92
CA ASP A 100 10.96 4.35 9.39
C ASP A 100 10.58 4.74 7.95
N LEU A 101 10.55 6.05 7.66
CA LEU A 101 10.42 6.61 6.30
C LEU A 101 11.79 7.11 5.84
N ILE A 102 12.34 6.52 4.78
CA ILE A 102 13.69 6.82 4.29
C ILE A 102 13.59 7.59 2.96
N ARG A 103 14.04 8.85 2.96
CA ARG A 103 14.04 9.73 1.79
C ARG A 103 15.23 9.40 0.90
N THR A 104 15.00 9.17 -0.40
CA THR A 104 16.05 8.81 -1.36
C THR A 104 16.12 9.77 -2.55
N PHE A 105 17.32 9.98 -3.09
CA PHE A 105 17.55 10.72 -4.33
C PHE A 105 17.60 9.82 -5.57
N ALA A 106 17.51 8.50 -5.40
CA ALA A 106 17.56 7.52 -6.47
C ALA A 106 16.61 7.85 -7.62
N SER A 107 17.07 7.64 -8.86
CA SER A 107 16.32 7.98 -10.07
C SER A 107 16.43 6.91 -11.15
N ASP A 108 15.28 6.48 -11.68
CA ASP A 108 15.24 5.59 -12.85
C ASP A 108 15.56 6.40 -14.12
N GLU A 109 16.81 6.34 -14.61
CA GLU A 109 17.22 7.00 -15.85
C GLU A 109 16.51 6.46 -17.11
N SER A 110 15.78 5.33 -17.03
CA SER A 110 15.00 4.80 -18.16
C SER A 110 13.61 5.44 -18.33
N TRP A 111 13.19 6.30 -17.39
CA TRP A 111 11.91 7.02 -17.44
C TRP A 111 12.06 8.36 -18.19
N ASN A 112 11.22 8.57 -19.20
CA ASN A 112 11.31 9.68 -20.17
C ASN A 112 10.23 10.76 -19.95
N GLY A 113 9.66 10.83 -18.75
CA GLY A 113 8.56 11.74 -18.43
C GLY A 113 7.15 11.15 -18.63
N GLU A 114 7.02 9.84 -18.83
CA GLU A 114 5.71 9.20 -19.04
C GLU A 114 4.77 9.39 -17.83
N PRO A 115 3.45 9.62 -18.05
CA PRO A 115 2.46 9.68 -16.98
C PRO A 115 2.18 8.29 -16.39
N LEU A 116 1.51 8.27 -15.23
CA LEU A 116 0.95 7.06 -14.63
C LEU A 116 0.07 6.33 -15.67
N GLN A 117 0.41 5.08 -15.97
CA GLN A 117 -0.35 4.25 -16.89
C GLN A 117 -1.55 3.63 -16.17
N LEU A 118 -2.72 3.68 -16.81
CA LEU A 118 -3.98 3.16 -16.29
C LEU A 118 -4.56 2.08 -17.24
N PRO A 119 -5.26 1.05 -16.72
CA PRO A 119 -5.63 0.88 -15.31
C PRO A 119 -4.45 0.43 -14.41
N VAL A 120 -4.48 0.81 -13.13
CA VAL A 120 -3.46 0.47 -12.13
C VAL A 120 -4.07 -0.23 -10.92
N LYS A 121 -3.27 -0.95 -10.13
CA LYS A 121 -3.72 -1.63 -8.91
C LYS A 121 -4.00 -0.61 -7.80
N CYS A 122 -5.19 -0.66 -7.19
CA CYS A 122 -5.52 0.05 -5.95
C CYS A 122 -5.17 -0.84 -4.75
N VAL A 123 -4.38 -0.33 -3.81
CA VAL A 123 -3.99 -1.04 -2.58
C VAL A 123 -4.30 -0.18 -1.36
N VAL A 124 -4.98 -0.78 -0.40
CA VAL A 124 -5.05 -0.29 0.98
C VAL A 124 -4.00 -1.05 1.79
N VAL A 125 -3.10 -0.33 2.45
CA VAL A 125 -2.16 -0.90 3.43
C VAL A 125 -2.75 -0.67 4.82
N ALA A 126 -2.61 -1.65 5.71
CA ALA A 126 -3.29 -1.66 6.99
C ALA A 126 -2.41 -2.23 8.12
N ASP A 127 -2.15 -1.41 9.14
CA ASP A 127 -1.37 -1.78 10.32
C ASP A 127 -2.28 -2.10 11.51
N PHE A 128 -1.94 -3.14 12.29
CA PHE A 128 -2.78 -3.67 13.37
C PHE A 128 -2.04 -3.76 14.70
N TYR A 129 -2.58 -3.12 15.73
CA TYR A 129 -1.93 -3.01 17.04
C TYR A 129 -1.87 -4.32 17.85
N SER A 130 -2.50 -5.42 17.40
CA SER A 130 -2.43 -6.73 18.07
C SER A 130 -2.44 -7.92 17.09
N PRO A 131 -1.79 -9.05 17.44
CA PRO A 131 -1.89 -10.32 16.70
C PRO A 131 -3.34 -10.82 16.57
N GLU A 132 -4.17 -10.57 17.58
CA GLU A 132 -5.58 -10.95 17.62
C GLU A 132 -6.40 -10.15 16.59
N SER A 133 -6.21 -8.83 16.54
CA SER A 133 -6.90 -7.94 15.58
C SER A 133 -6.56 -8.32 14.14
N ILE A 134 -5.28 -8.55 13.81
CA ILE A 134 -4.92 -8.93 12.43
C ILE A 134 -5.40 -10.35 12.07
N ALA A 135 -5.43 -11.29 13.02
CA ALA A 135 -5.97 -12.63 12.78
C ALA A 135 -7.47 -12.57 12.44
N ILE A 136 -8.25 -11.81 13.22
CA ILE A 136 -9.67 -11.56 12.96
C ILE A 136 -9.84 -10.83 11.62
N ALA A 137 -9.07 -9.76 11.37
CA ALA A 137 -9.18 -8.98 10.14
C ALA A 137 -8.90 -9.81 8.88
N LYS A 138 -7.85 -10.65 8.89
CA LYS A 138 -7.57 -11.60 7.79
C LYS A 138 -8.76 -12.56 7.58
N GLN A 139 -9.31 -13.13 8.66
CA GLN A 139 -10.45 -14.04 8.57
C GLN A 139 -11.69 -13.34 7.97
N ILE A 140 -12.04 -12.15 8.44
CA ILE A 140 -13.20 -11.40 7.95
C ILE A 140 -13.01 -10.92 6.50
N LEU A 141 -11.81 -10.46 6.12
CA LEU A 141 -11.53 -10.02 4.76
C LEU A 141 -11.51 -11.20 3.76
N THR A 142 -10.93 -12.35 4.13
CA THR A 142 -10.98 -13.58 3.32
C THR A 142 -12.39 -14.18 3.22
N LEU A 143 -13.25 -13.99 4.23
CA LEU A 143 -14.68 -14.26 4.06
C LEU A 143 -15.30 -13.30 3.04
N ILE A 144 -15.07 -11.99 3.17
CA ILE A 144 -15.60 -10.93 2.29
C ILE A 144 -15.24 -11.15 0.81
N GLU A 145 -14.05 -11.67 0.51
CA GLU A 145 -13.65 -12.12 -0.83
C GLU A 145 -14.69 -13.08 -1.46
N GLN A 146 -15.21 -14.00 -0.66
CA GLN A 146 -16.20 -15.04 -1.03
C GLN A 146 -17.65 -14.53 -1.07
N PHE A 147 -17.96 -13.39 -0.45
CA PHE A 147 -19.30 -12.76 -0.52
C PHE A 147 -19.69 -12.30 -1.94
N GLY A 148 -18.77 -12.31 -2.90
CA GLY A 148 -19.11 -12.17 -4.31
C GLY A 148 -20.15 -13.20 -4.77
N GLU A 149 -20.20 -14.37 -4.15
CA GLU A 149 -20.94 -15.54 -4.62
C GLU A 149 -22.06 -16.00 -3.65
N ASN A 150 -21.98 -15.67 -2.36
CA ASN A 150 -22.99 -16.05 -1.37
C ASN A 150 -23.40 -14.88 -0.45
N VAL A 151 -24.70 -14.79 -0.14
CA VAL A 151 -25.28 -13.80 0.78
C VAL A 151 -25.36 -14.35 2.21
N SER A 152 -25.47 -15.68 2.41
CA SER A 152 -25.63 -16.26 3.77
C SER A 152 -24.40 -16.11 4.66
N LEU A 153 -23.24 -15.76 4.10
CA LEU A 153 -22.03 -15.44 4.85
C LEU A 153 -22.21 -14.17 5.72
N PHE A 154 -23.23 -13.35 5.46
CA PHE A 154 -23.49 -12.12 6.21
C PHE A 154 -23.79 -12.39 7.69
N ASP A 155 -24.69 -13.34 7.96
CA ASP A 155 -25.07 -13.69 9.32
C ASP A 155 -23.89 -14.34 10.07
N GLU A 156 -23.03 -15.07 9.36
CA GLU A 156 -21.79 -15.65 9.89
C GLU A 156 -20.76 -14.57 10.24
N LEU A 157 -20.52 -13.59 9.36
CA LEU A 157 -19.66 -12.44 9.63
C LEU A 157 -20.18 -11.64 10.84
N ARG A 158 -21.48 -11.37 10.90
CA ARG A 158 -22.12 -10.64 12.02
C ARG A 158 -22.05 -11.44 13.33
N ALA A 159 -22.00 -12.77 13.30
CA ALA A 159 -21.78 -13.60 14.47
C ALA A 159 -20.31 -13.60 14.95
N GLN A 160 -19.35 -13.49 14.03
CA GLN A 160 -17.91 -13.44 14.35
C GLN A 160 -17.46 -12.06 14.84
N VAL A 161 -17.94 -10.98 14.20
CA VAL A 161 -17.63 -9.58 14.56
C VAL A 161 -18.90 -8.75 14.81
N PRO A 162 -19.65 -9.02 15.90
CA PRO A 162 -20.92 -8.34 16.19
C PRO A 162 -20.78 -6.84 16.45
N TYR A 163 -19.57 -6.39 16.82
CA TYR A 163 -19.22 -4.98 17.08
C TYR A 163 -19.00 -4.16 15.79
N VAL A 164 -18.70 -4.80 14.66
CA VAL A 164 -18.55 -4.12 13.36
C VAL A 164 -19.92 -3.63 12.87
N SER A 165 -19.95 -2.44 12.30
CA SER A 165 -21.14 -1.76 11.81
C SER A 165 -21.72 -2.46 10.60
N GLU A 166 -22.96 -2.92 10.75
CA GLU A 166 -23.80 -3.44 9.69
C GLU A 166 -23.89 -2.51 8.47
N ARG A 167 -23.83 -1.19 8.68
CA ARG A 167 -23.79 -0.20 7.59
C ARG A 167 -22.49 -0.35 6.79
N ILE A 168 -21.33 -0.41 7.44
CA ILE A 168 -20.03 -0.44 6.76
C ILE A 168 -19.92 -1.72 5.91
N VAL A 169 -20.21 -2.88 6.49
CA VAL A 169 -20.21 -4.16 5.75
C VAL A 169 -21.20 -4.14 4.58
N THR A 170 -22.42 -3.63 4.79
CA THR A 170 -23.45 -3.57 3.74
C THR A 170 -23.05 -2.64 2.59
N GLN A 171 -22.48 -1.47 2.87
CA GLN A 171 -22.06 -0.53 1.82
C GLN A 171 -20.80 -1.01 1.11
N PHE A 172 -19.80 -1.55 1.82
CA PHE A 172 -18.66 -2.23 1.19
C PHE A 172 -19.12 -3.30 0.21
N LEU A 173 -19.99 -4.22 0.64
CA LEU A 173 -20.46 -5.32 -0.20
C LEU A 173 -21.34 -4.85 -1.37
N LYS A 174 -22.08 -3.75 -1.23
CA LYS A 174 -22.81 -3.11 -2.33
C LYS A 174 -21.81 -2.59 -3.37
N GLU A 175 -20.86 -1.76 -2.96
CA GLU A 175 -19.90 -1.12 -3.86
C GLU A 175 -19.01 -2.17 -4.54
N TYR A 176 -18.52 -3.19 -3.81
CA TYR A 176 -17.74 -4.30 -4.36
C TYR A 176 -18.51 -5.05 -5.47
N ARG A 177 -19.80 -5.34 -5.24
CA ARG A 177 -20.68 -5.99 -6.23
C ARG A 177 -21.05 -5.07 -7.39
N GLU A 178 -21.05 -3.76 -7.22
CA GLU A 178 -21.25 -2.80 -8.30
C GLU A 178 -19.98 -2.64 -9.16
N GLN A 179 -18.79 -2.50 -8.55
CA GLN A 179 -17.52 -2.46 -9.28
C GLN A 179 -17.26 -3.76 -10.06
N ARG A 180 -17.51 -4.94 -9.47
CA ARG A 180 -17.40 -6.24 -10.18
C ARG A 180 -18.39 -6.41 -11.36
N ARG A 181 -19.42 -5.57 -11.47
CA ARG A 181 -20.38 -5.58 -12.61
C ARG A 181 -20.06 -4.58 -13.71
N LEU A 182 -19.28 -3.54 -13.42
CA LEU A 182 -19.26 -2.33 -14.25
C LEU A 182 -18.30 -2.37 -15.45
N ASN A 183 -17.36 -3.33 -15.53
CA ASN A 183 -16.35 -3.29 -16.58
C ASN A 183 -15.74 -4.65 -16.95
N VAL A 184 -15.20 -4.71 -18.18
CA VAL A 184 -14.42 -5.85 -18.72
C VAL A 184 -12.91 -5.56 -18.72
N LYS A 185 -12.51 -4.29 -18.51
CA LYS A 185 -11.10 -3.86 -18.46
C LYS A 185 -10.51 -3.78 -17.05
N THR A 186 -11.35 -3.59 -16.03
CA THR A 186 -10.93 -3.41 -14.63
C THR A 186 -11.25 -4.66 -13.83
N LEU A 187 -10.25 -5.27 -13.20
CA LEU A 187 -10.41 -6.48 -12.42
C LEU A 187 -10.60 -6.12 -10.94
N CYS A 188 -11.84 -6.08 -10.47
CA CYS A 188 -12.14 -5.96 -9.05
C CYS A 188 -12.06 -7.36 -8.40
N GLU A 189 -10.89 -7.66 -7.87
CA GLU A 189 -10.51 -8.91 -7.22
C GLU A 189 -9.81 -8.53 -5.90
N LEU A 190 -10.54 -8.70 -4.79
CA LEU A 190 -10.00 -8.47 -3.46
C LEU A 190 -8.96 -9.56 -3.17
N SER A 191 -7.71 -9.18 -2.91
CA SER A 191 -6.68 -10.13 -2.48
C SER A 191 -5.88 -9.57 -1.31
N ILE A 192 -5.77 -10.39 -0.26
CA ILE A 192 -5.17 -10.02 1.03
C ILE A 192 -3.88 -10.81 1.22
N ARG A 193 -2.78 -10.11 1.49
CA ARG A 193 -1.54 -10.73 2.00
C ARG A 193 -1.06 -10.01 3.26
N GLN A 194 -0.41 -10.77 4.13
CA GLN A 194 0.38 -10.22 5.23
C GLN A 194 1.76 -9.87 4.68
N ARG A 195 2.32 -8.73 5.08
CA ARG A 195 3.65 -8.30 4.64
C ARG A 195 4.71 -9.21 5.29
N THR A 196 5.68 -9.73 4.51
CA THR A 196 6.76 -10.54 5.12
C THR A 196 7.63 -9.67 6.01
N GLY A 197 8.18 -10.24 7.08
CA GLY A 197 8.94 -9.49 8.10
C GLY A 197 8.10 -8.59 9.01
N LEU A 198 6.98 -8.04 8.52
CA LEU A 198 6.09 -7.12 9.26
C LEU A 198 4.76 -7.81 9.63
N PRO A 199 4.73 -8.62 10.72
CA PRO A 199 3.59 -9.49 11.03
C PRO A 199 2.32 -8.73 11.44
N GLN A 200 2.38 -7.41 11.66
CA GLN A 200 1.22 -6.57 11.98
C GLN A 200 0.67 -5.79 10.78
N GLN A 201 1.27 -5.92 9.58
CA GLN A 201 0.81 -5.22 8.37
C GLN A 201 0.12 -6.15 7.37
N LEU A 202 -1.03 -5.72 6.85
CA LEU A 202 -1.70 -6.27 5.67
C LEU A 202 -1.52 -5.36 4.46
N VAL A 203 -1.39 -5.99 3.29
CA VAL A 203 -1.41 -5.34 1.98
C VAL A 203 -2.64 -5.89 1.25
N ILE A 204 -3.64 -5.03 1.02
CA ILE A 204 -4.96 -5.42 0.53
C ILE A 204 -5.17 -4.80 -0.85
N SER A 205 -5.04 -5.61 -1.89
CA SER A 205 -5.35 -5.21 -3.26
C SER A 205 -6.86 -5.22 -3.45
N VAL A 206 -7.45 -4.07 -3.77
CA VAL A 206 -8.89 -3.90 -4.03
C VAL A 206 -9.27 -4.30 -5.47
N GLY A 207 -8.29 -4.25 -6.37
CA GLY A 207 -8.44 -4.53 -7.79
C GLY A 207 -7.58 -3.61 -8.66
N VAL A 208 -7.78 -3.70 -9.97
CA VAL A 208 -7.10 -2.90 -11.00
C VAL A 208 -8.11 -2.00 -11.71
N PHE A 209 -7.94 -0.68 -11.64
CA PHE A 209 -8.96 0.32 -11.99
C PHE A 209 -8.47 1.46 -12.89
N ASP A 210 -9.38 2.05 -13.67
CA ASP A 210 -9.18 3.23 -14.53
C ASP A 210 -9.46 4.56 -13.78
N GLU A 211 -9.07 5.71 -14.35
CA GLU A 211 -9.30 7.05 -13.77
C GLU A 211 -10.75 7.31 -13.26
N PRO A 212 -11.85 6.84 -13.90
CA PRO A 212 -13.21 7.06 -13.40
C PRO A 212 -13.56 6.36 -12.07
N PHE A 213 -12.69 5.48 -11.56
CA PHE A 213 -12.71 5.01 -10.17
C PHE A 213 -12.12 6.12 -9.28
N TYR A 214 -10.81 6.37 -9.40
CA TYR A 214 -10.05 7.32 -8.58
C TYR A 214 -10.62 8.74 -8.56
N ALA A 215 -11.11 9.24 -9.70
CA ALA A 215 -11.67 10.58 -9.87
C ALA A 215 -13.11 10.75 -9.31
N LYS A 216 -13.71 9.70 -8.77
CA LYS A 216 -14.90 9.78 -7.93
C LYS A 216 -14.48 9.46 -6.50
N GLN A 217 -15.18 10.00 -5.51
CA GLN A 217 -14.95 9.61 -4.10
C GLN A 217 -15.04 8.08 -3.99
N ASN A 218 -14.01 7.49 -3.40
CA ASN A 218 -13.56 6.14 -3.68
C ASN A 218 -14.24 5.15 -2.73
N ASN A 219 -15.58 5.18 -2.74
CA ASN A 219 -16.46 4.46 -1.80
C ASN A 219 -15.93 3.07 -1.42
N LEU A 220 -15.50 2.25 -2.38
CA LEU A 220 -15.03 0.88 -2.11
C LEU A 220 -13.75 0.83 -1.25
N ALA A 221 -12.78 1.72 -1.49
CA ALA A 221 -11.58 1.81 -0.67
C ALA A 221 -11.88 2.52 0.66
N GLU A 222 -12.70 3.57 0.65
CA GLU A 222 -13.14 4.27 1.86
C GLU A 222 -13.89 3.32 2.83
N TRP A 223 -14.83 2.50 2.33
CA TRP A 223 -15.52 1.49 3.15
C TRP A 223 -14.61 0.34 3.61
N LEU A 224 -13.54 0.04 2.85
CA LEU A 224 -12.53 -0.94 3.28
C LEU A 224 -11.73 -0.37 4.45
N SER A 225 -11.30 0.89 4.37
CA SER A 225 -10.61 1.58 5.44
C SER A 225 -11.48 1.75 6.68
N ASP A 226 -12.75 2.14 6.54
CA ASP A 226 -13.73 2.16 7.65
C ASP A 226 -13.83 0.78 8.33
N LEU A 227 -13.93 -0.30 7.55
CA LEU A 227 -13.99 -1.67 8.06
C LEU A 227 -12.70 -2.08 8.79
N ILE A 228 -11.53 -1.71 8.28
CA ILE A 228 -10.24 -1.99 8.92
C ILE A 228 -10.12 -1.29 10.28
N HIS A 229 -10.60 -0.04 10.39
CA HIS A 229 -10.64 0.68 11.66
C HIS A 229 -11.58 0.01 12.67
N GLU A 230 -12.76 -0.45 12.26
CA GLU A 230 -13.64 -1.23 13.14
C GLU A 230 -13.05 -2.59 13.55
N LEU A 231 -12.23 -3.20 12.70
CA LEU A 231 -11.46 -4.42 13.01
C LEU A 231 -10.22 -4.17 13.89
N GLY A 232 -9.94 -2.92 14.28
CA GLY A 232 -8.85 -2.54 15.19
C GLY A 232 -7.50 -2.32 14.53
N GLY A 233 -7.48 -2.01 13.23
CA GLY A 233 -6.29 -1.52 12.52
C GLY A 233 -6.36 -0.02 12.21
N THR A 234 -5.40 0.46 11.42
CA THR A 234 -5.40 1.77 10.77
C THR A 234 -4.97 1.63 9.31
N THR A 235 -5.40 2.56 8.45
CA THR A 235 -4.97 2.64 7.04
C THR A 235 -4.21 3.94 6.72
N THR A 236 -3.71 4.61 7.75
CA THR A 236 -2.88 5.81 7.64
C THR A 236 -1.66 5.63 8.52
N TRP A 237 -0.48 5.97 7.99
CA TRP A 237 0.75 5.99 8.76
C TRP A 237 0.67 7.01 9.93
N ASP A 238 1.30 6.72 11.08
CA ASP A 238 1.24 7.60 12.25
C ASP A 238 2.30 8.73 12.15
N GLU A 239 1.85 9.97 11.86
CA GLU A 239 2.68 11.19 11.73
C GLU A 239 3.81 11.34 12.76
N LYS A 240 3.61 10.85 13.99
CA LYS A 240 4.48 11.07 15.16
C LYS A 240 5.93 10.55 14.99
N THR A 241 6.25 9.91 13.87
CA THR A 241 7.59 9.39 13.56
C THR A 241 8.41 10.19 12.54
N ASP A 242 7.83 11.17 11.81
CA ASP A 242 8.59 12.02 10.85
C ASP A 242 8.49 13.51 11.21
N ILE A 243 9.55 13.98 11.89
CA ILE A 243 9.74 15.39 12.28
C ILE A 243 10.00 16.28 11.04
N GLU A 244 10.47 15.75 9.92
CA GLU A 244 10.70 16.51 8.69
C GLU A 244 9.40 16.77 7.91
N LEU A 245 8.42 15.86 7.98
CA LEU A 245 7.06 16.14 7.49
C LEU A 245 6.40 17.30 8.27
N GLU A 246 6.50 17.33 9.59
CA GLU A 246 6.04 18.49 10.40
C GLU A 246 6.76 19.79 9.98
N ASN A 247 8.08 19.73 9.77
CA ASN A 247 8.86 20.91 9.38
C ASN A 247 8.55 21.40 7.96
N LEU A 248 8.29 20.51 7.00
CA LEU A 248 7.81 20.86 5.65
C LEU A 248 6.44 21.55 5.72
N LYS A 249 5.49 20.99 6.49
CA LYS A 249 4.17 21.60 6.74
C LYS A 249 4.29 23.02 7.31
N SER A 250 5.26 23.28 8.19
CA SER A 250 5.44 24.60 8.83
C SER A 250 5.94 25.72 7.91
N ASN A 251 6.41 25.41 6.69
CA ASN A 251 7.02 26.39 5.77
C ASN A 251 6.16 26.74 4.54
N THR A 252 4.96 26.15 4.40
CA THR A 252 4.03 26.47 3.30
C THR A 252 3.26 27.76 3.59
N PRO A 253 3.35 28.81 2.75
CA PRO A 253 2.56 30.03 2.92
C PRO A 253 1.06 29.80 2.63
N ILE A 254 0.20 30.53 3.35
CA ILE A 254 -1.25 30.62 3.14
C ILE A 254 -1.56 31.72 2.11
#